data_AF-A0A161M3S7-F1
#
_entry.id   AF-A0A161M3S7-F1
#
_cell.length_a   1.000
_cell.length_b   1.000
_cell.length_c   1.000
_cell.angle_alpha   90.00
_cell.angle_beta   90.00
_cell.angle_gamma   90.00
#
_symmetry.space_group_name_H-M   'P 1'
#
loop_
_entity.id
_entity.type
_entity.pdbx_description
1 polymer ?
#
loop_
_entity_poly.entity_id
_entity_poly.type
_entity_poly.pdbx_seq_one_letter_code
_entity_poly.pdbx_strand_id
1 'polypeptide(L)'
;KRVYFHHTGYPGGASWTLAWELHGKDPTMILRKAIYSSMRGNLQRRHTMQRLLIYPDENVPADILENVTNQIRGYRKEPRTLSSYADESEKYPRIANFPEDYVLR
;
A
#
# COMPACT_ATOMS: atom_id res chain seq x y z
N LYS A 1 -13.70 -7.79 -3.22
CA LYS A 1 -12.67 -8.13 -2.19
C LYS A 1 -11.57 -8.95 -2.86
N ARG A 2 -10.28 -8.68 -2.59
CA ARG A 2 -9.16 -9.40 -3.21
C ARG A 2 -8.79 -10.65 -2.39
N VAL A 3 -8.52 -11.76 -3.07
CA VAL A 3 -8.21 -13.07 -2.50
C VAL A 3 -6.93 -13.61 -3.13
N TYR A 4 -6.11 -14.32 -2.34
CA TYR A 4 -4.90 -14.99 -2.80
C TYR A 4 -5.07 -16.50 -2.69
N PHE A 5 -4.90 -17.18 -3.83
CA PHE A 5 -4.97 -18.63 -3.93
C PHE A 5 -3.58 -19.25 -3.72
N HIS A 6 -3.55 -20.39 -3.02
CA HIS A 6 -2.38 -21.27 -2.92
C HIS A 6 -2.82 -22.73 -2.87
N HIS A 7 -2.04 -23.61 -3.50
CA HIS A 7 -2.28 -25.05 -3.48
C HIS A 7 -1.01 -25.79 -3.03
N THR A 8 -1.12 -26.68 -2.07
CA THR A 8 0.04 -27.42 -1.51
C THR A 8 0.50 -28.59 -2.37
N GLY A 9 -0.38 -29.12 -3.23
CA GLY A 9 -0.12 -30.29 -4.10
C GLY A 9 -0.82 -31.57 -3.63
N TYR A 10 -1.26 -31.63 -2.37
CA TYR A 10 -2.03 -32.74 -1.82
C TYR A 10 -3.54 -32.60 -2.10
N PRO A 11 -4.31 -33.71 -2.13
CA PRO A 11 -5.77 -33.65 -2.18
C PRO A 11 -6.33 -32.79 -1.03
N GLY A 12 -7.21 -31.84 -1.35
CA GLY A 12 -7.75 -30.89 -0.37
C GLY A 12 -6.79 -29.74 0.02
N GLY A 13 -5.63 -29.62 -0.63
CA GLY A 13 -4.62 -28.61 -0.33
C GLY A 13 -4.89 -27.19 -0.87
N ALA A 14 -6.09 -26.94 -1.40
CA ALA A 14 -6.49 -25.65 -1.95
C ALA A 14 -6.86 -24.67 -0.83
N SER A 15 -6.26 -23.50 -0.84
CA SER A 15 -6.50 -22.45 0.15
C SER A 15 -6.72 -21.10 -0.52
N TRP A 16 -7.59 -20.30 0.08
CA TRP A 16 -7.91 -18.94 -0.36
C TRP A 16 -7.82 -18.01 0.85
N THR A 17 -6.92 -17.05 0.78
CA THR A 17 -6.65 -16.11 1.89
C THR A 17 -7.05 -14.70 1.48
N LEU A 18 -7.82 -14.01 2.33
CA LEU A 18 -8.19 -12.62 2.08
C LEU A 18 -6.96 -11.71 2.14
N ALA A 19 -6.95 -10.61 1.38
CA ALA A 19 -5.80 -9.71 1.36
C ALA A 19 -5.43 -9.17 2.76
N TRP A 20 -6.41 -8.77 3.57
CA TRP A 20 -6.15 -8.27 4.93
C TRP A 20 -5.57 -9.36 5.85
N GLU A 21 -6.06 -10.58 5.73
CA GLU A 21 -5.55 -11.72 6.52
C GLU A 21 -4.12 -12.08 6.11
N LEU A 22 -3.85 -12.07 4.80
CA LEU A 22 -2.50 -12.28 4.27
C LEU A 22 -1.55 -11.18 4.76
N HIS A 23 -1.98 -9.91 4.73
CA HIS A 23 -1.18 -8.77 5.19
C HIS A 23 -0.88 -8.84 6.69
N GLY A 24 -1.84 -9.32 7.50
CA GLY A 24 -1.62 -9.56 8.93
C GLY A 24 -0.60 -10.67 9.22
N LYS A 25 -0.46 -11.66 8.32
CA LYS A 25 0.53 -12.74 8.43
C LYS A 25 1.90 -12.32 7.90
N ASP A 26 1.93 -11.69 6.73
CA ASP A 26 3.13 -11.16 6.10
C ASP A 26 2.80 -9.84 5.38
N PRO A 27 3.20 -8.70 5.96
CA PRO A 27 2.91 -7.38 5.38
C PRO A 27 3.56 -7.17 4.01
N THR A 28 4.65 -7.88 3.69
CA THR A 28 5.42 -7.71 2.44
C THR A 28 4.86 -8.52 1.26
N MET A 29 4.12 -9.59 1.55
CA MET A 29 3.71 -10.60 0.57
C MET A 29 2.83 -10.04 -0.54
N ILE A 30 1.93 -9.10 -0.22
CA ILE A 30 1.01 -8.49 -1.19
C ILE A 30 1.80 -7.77 -2.29
N LEU A 31 2.74 -6.91 -1.89
CA LEU A 31 3.57 -6.14 -2.80
C LEU A 31 4.50 -7.06 -3.60
N ARG A 32 5.12 -8.04 -2.92
CA ARG A 32 5.97 -9.04 -3.54
C ARG A 32 5.24 -9.81 -4.65
N LYS A 33 4.01 -10.28 -4.41
CA LYS A 33 3.19 -10.98 -5.41
C LYS A 33 2.76 -10.06 -6.55
N ALA A 34 2.43 -8.80 -6.26
CA ALA A 34 2.07 -7.83 -7.30
C ALA A 34 3.23 -7.62 -8.28
N ILE A 35 4.44 -7.36 -7.77
CA ILE A 35 5.66 -7.19 -8.58
C ILE A 35 5.99 -8.47 -9.35
N TYR A 36 5.91 -9.64 -8.69
CA TYR A 36 6.15 -10.93 -9.34
C TYR A 36 5.20 -11.16 -10.53
N SER A 37 3.93 -10.78 -10.38
CA SER A 37 2.91 -10.95 -11.41
C SER A 37 3.01 -9.94 -12.55
N SER A 38 3.54 -8.72 -12.30
CA SER A 38 3.71 -7.70 -13.33
C SER A 38 4.92 -7.94 -14.22
N MET A 39 5.86 -8.78 -13.79
CA MET A 39 7.03 -9.18 -14.59
C MET A 39 6.68 -10.27 -15.61
N ARG A 40 7.38 -10.23 -16.75
CA ARG A 40 7.31 -11.31 -17.76
C ARG A 40 7.71 -12.65 -17.14
N GLY A 41 6.95 -13.71 -17.46
CA GLY A 41 7.18 -15.08 -16.99
C GLY A 41 8.39 -15.76 -17.64
N ASN A 42 9.59 -15.20 -17.50
CA ASN A 42 10.84 -15.79 -17.96
C ASN A 42 11.70 -16.31 -16.79
N LEU A 43 12.82 -16.96 -17.11
CA LEU A 43 13.75 -17.48 -16.08
C LEU A 43 14.43 -16.36 -15.29
N GLN A 44 14.66 -15.20 -15.91
CA GLN A 44 15.28 -14.03 -15.27
C GLN A 44 14.43 -13.44 -14.14
N ARG A 45 13.11 -13.66 -14.17
CA ARG A 45 12.18 -13.19 -13.13
C ARG A 45 12.62 -13.58 -11.71
N ARG A 46 13.17 -14.79 -11.52
CA ARG A 46 13.63 -15.25 -10.20
C ARG A 46 14.86 -14.47 -9.74
N HIS A 47 15.81 -14.20 -10.63
CA HIS A 47 17.00 -13.41 -10.34
C HIS A 47 16.67 -11.94 -10.05
N THR A 48 15.75 -11.35 -10.80
CA THR A 48 15.28 -9.98 -10.53
C THR A 48 14.64 -9.86 -9.15
N MET A 49 13.84 -10.85 -8.74
CA MET A 49 13.21 -10.87 -7.42
C MET A 49 14.19 -10.98 -6.25
N GLN A 50 15.40 -11.51 -6.46
CA GLN A 50 16.44 -11.53 -5.41
C GLN A 50 17.02 -10.15 -5.14
N ARG A 51 16.90 -9.22 -6.08
CA ARG A 51 17.37 -7.82 -5.96
C ARG A 51 16.30 -6.89 -5.35
N LEU A 52 15.09 -7.41 -5.14
CA LEU A 52 13.99 -6.66 -4.54
C LEU A 52 14.02 -6.84 -3.03
N LEU A 53 14.25 -5.75 -2.31
CA LEU A 53 14.19 -5.67 -0.85
C LEU A 53 12.91 -4.92 -0.46
N ILE A 54 12.05 -5.56 0.34
CA ILE A 54 10.81 -4.97 0.85
C ILE A 54 10.88 -5.01 2.37
N TYR A 55 10.73 -3.85 2.99
CA TYR A 55 10.63 -3.70 4.43
C TYR A 55 9.17 -3.36 4.79
N PRO A 56 8.62 -3.93 5.88
CA PRO A 56 7.24 -3.66 6.29
C PRO A 56 7.06 -2.24 6.83
N ASP A 57 8.08 -1.74 7.51
CA ASP A 57 8.10 -0.45 8.18
C ASP A 57 9.24 0.43 7.62
N GLU A 58 9.46 1.57 8.25
CA GLU A 58 10.48 2.56 7.88
C GLU A 58 11.92 2.12 8.26
N ASN A 59 12.07 1.03 9.01
CA ASN A 59 13.35 0.54 9.47
C ASN A 59 14.10 -0.21 8.36
N VAL A 60 15.07 0.47 7.74
CA VAL A 60 15.96 -0.10 6.71
C VAL A 60 17.38 -0.25 7.28
N PRO A 61 18.06 -1.39 7.06
CA PRO A 61 19.46 -1.58 7.45
C PRO A 61 20.40 -0.51 6.87
N ALA A 62 21.36 -0.05 7.68
CA ALA A 62 22.25 1.05 7.33
C ALA A 62 23.13 0.75 6.09
N ASP A 63 23.61 -0.48 5.97
CA ASP A 63 24.38 -0.98 4.83
C ASP A 63 23.62 -0.87 3.50
N ILE A 64 22.30 -1.11 3.51
CA ILE A 64 21.46 -0.91 2.33
C ILE A 64 21.26 0.57 2.05
N LEU A 65 21.05 1.38 3.10
CA LEU A 65 20.74 2.80 2.98
C LEU A 65 21.93 3.61 2.43
N GLU A 66 23.16 3.25 2.79
CA GLU A 66 24.41 3.84 2.27
C GLU A 66 24.55 3.68 0.75
N ASN A 67 23.94 2.63 0.17
CA ASN A 67 24.01 2.34 -1.26
C ASN A 67 22.83 2.95 -2.06
N VAL A 68 21.92 3.68 -1.42
CA VAL A 68 20.75 4.28 -2.09
C VAL A 68 21.16 5.51 -2.87
N THR A 69 20.98 5.48 -4.19
CA THR A 69 21.34 6.60 -5.08
C THR A 69 20.18 7.57 -5.32
N ASN A 70 18.93 7.09 -5.36
CA ASN A 70 17.79 7.90 -5.75
C ASN A 70 16.49 7.44 -5.07
N GLN A 71 15.57 8.36 -4.83
CA GLN A 71 14.23 8.12 -4.31
C GLN A 71 13.16 8.42 -5.38
N ILE A 72 12.43 7.39 -5.80
CA ILE A 72 11.33 7.53 -6.76
C ILE A 72 10.15 8.25 -6.06
N ARG A 73 9.64 9.33 -6.67
CA ARG A 73 8.48 10.05 -6.15
C ARG A 73 7.21 9.20 -6.30
N GLY A 74 6.39 9.18 -5.25
CA GLY A 74 5.07 8.55 -5.31
C GLY A 74 4.19 9.20 -6.37
N TYR A 75 3.46 8.39 -7.14
CA TYR A 75 2.55 8.90 -8.18
C TYR A 75 1.35 9.67 -7.58
N ARG A 76 0.83 9.19 -6.44
CA ARG A 76 -0.28 9.83 -5.74
C ARG A 76 0.25 10.73 -4.64
N LYS A 77 -0.18 11.99 -4.65
CA LYS A 77 -0.04 12.86 -3.49
C LYS A 77 -1.01 12.39 -2.42
N GLU A 78 -0.53 12.26 -1.19
CA GLU A 78 -1.37 11.88 -0.08
C GLU A 78 -2.43 12.96 0.15
N PRO A 79 -3.72 12.58 0.25
CA PRO A 79 -4.75 13.53 0.60
C PRO A 79 -4.55 13.99 2.04
N ARG A 80 -4.67 15.29 2.26
CA ARG A 80 -4.64 15.89 3.58
C ARG A 80 -6.01 15.73 4.26
N THR A 81 -6.02 15.50 5.57
CA THR A 81 -7.24 15.40 6.38
C THR A 81 -7.70 16.80 6.81
N LEU A 82 -8.99 16.96 7.17
CA LEU A 82 -9.53 18.27 7.57
C LEU A 82 -8.74 18.93 8.71
N SER A 83 -8.27 18.14 9.69
CA SER A 83 -7.45 18.63 10.80
C SER A 83 -6.12 19.24 10.35
N SER A 84 -5.55 18.78 9.24
CA SER A 84 -4.31 19.33 8.68
C SER A 84 -4.51 20.66 7.94
N TYR A 85 -5.75 21.09 7.72
CA TYR A 85 -6.12 22.32 7.00
C TYR A 85 -6.50 23.48 7.93
N ALA A 86 -6.24 23.41 9.23
CA ALA A 86 -6.70 24.41 10.21
C ALA A 86 -6.42 25.87 9.74
N ASP A 87 -5.18 26.16 9.33
CA ASP A 87 -4.76 27.51 8.91
C ASP A 87 -5.27 27.94 7.52
N GLU A 88 -5.61 26.98 6.66
CA GLU A 88 -6.09 27.23 5.31
C GLU A 88 -7.63 27.33 5.25
N SER A 89 -8.32 26.78 6.26
CA SER A 89 -9.78 26.73 6.31
C SER A 89 -10.44 28.11 6.26
N GLU A 90 -9.85 29.10 6.93
CA GLU A 90 -10.35 30.49 6.96
C GLU A 90 -10.23 31.19 5.60
N LYS A 91 -9.30 30.74 4.73
CA LYS A 91 -9.11 31.31 3.39
C LYS A 91 -10.22 30.91 2.43
N TYR A 92 -10.91 29.81 2.71
CA TYR A 92 -11.97 29.31 1.85
C TYR A 92 -13.32 29.92 2.25
N PRO A 93 -14.04 30.59 1.32
CA PRO A 93 -15.31 31.20 1.63
C PRO A 93 -16.38 30.15 1.89
N ARG A 94 -17.31 30.46 2.79
CA ARG A 94 -18.50 29.65 3.04
C ARG A 94 -19.44 29.72 1.83
N ILE A 95 -19.84 28.55 1.30
CA ILE A 95 -20.67 28.46 0.08
C ILE A 95 -22.16 28.62 0.39
N ALA A 96 -22.62 28.20 1.57
CA ALA A 96 -24.03 28.24 1.95
C ALA A 96 -24.23 28.66 3.41
N ASN A 97 -25.23 29.51 3.64
CA ASN A 97 -25.70 29.91 4.96
C ASN A 97 -26.98 29.14 5.27
N PHE A 98 -26.98 28.40 6.37
CA PHE A 98 -28.19 27.71 6.85
C PHE A 98 -29.08 28.69 7.61
N PRO A 99 -30.42 28.56 7.54
CA PRO A 99 -31.34 29.29 8.41
C PRO A 99 -31.05 29.02 9.89
N GLU A 100 -31.34 29.98 10.76
CA GLU A 100 -31.08 29.85 12.20
C GLU A 100 -31.87 28.70 12.83
N ASP A 101 -33.09 28.42 12.32
CA ASP A 101 -33.96 27.34 12.79
C ASP A 101 -33.56 25.94 12.27
N TYR A 102 -32.46 25.82 11.54
CA TYR A 102 -32.06 24.55 10.92
C TYR A 102 -31.39 23.62 11.94
N VAL A 103 -32.16 22.64 12.42
CA VAL A 103 -31.64 21.57 13.28
C VAL A 103 -30.97 20.49 12.42
N LEU A 104 -29.64 20.38 12.52
CA LEU A 104 -28.91 19.21 12.01
C LEU A 104 -29.29 17.99 12.86
N ARG A 105 -29.99 17.02 12.26
CA ARG A 105 -30.23 15.69 12.83
C ARG A 105 -29.15 14.71 12.40
#